data_AF-A0A959JIT3-F1
#
_entry.id   AF-A0A959JIT3-F1
#
_cell.length_a   1.000
_cell.length_b   1.000
_cell.length_c   1.000
_cell.angle_alpha   90.00
_cell.angle_beta   90.00
_cell.angle_gamma   90.00
#
_symmetry.space_group_name_H-M   'P 1'
#
loop_
_entity.id
_entity.type
_entity.pdbx_description
1 polymer ?
#
loop_
_entity_poly.entity_id
_entity_poly.type
_entity_poly.pdbx_seq_one_letter_code
_entity_poly.pdbx_strand_id
1 'polypeptide(L)'
;MKSIVFRLIIASLFIIFILPQVRSQTTQRFSKQVYVDEQGDSLQYRLLYPDANPHRKYPLVIFLHGSGERGSDNDAQLQWGVMQFATDENMMQHPAVVIAPQCPRGVAWSNFDRATMKLNPDPSKPMHLLMGLIHK
;
A
#
# COMPACT_ATOMS: atom_id res chain seq x y z
N MET A 1 2.92 13.30 -51.66
CA MET A 1 3.30 12.17 -50.78
C MET A 1 3.83 12.60 -49.41
N LYS A 2 4.83 13.49 -49.31
CA LYS A 2 5.42 13.91 -48.01
C LYS A 2 4.43 14.55 -47.02
N SER A 3 3.47 15.36 -47.48
CA SER A 3 2.46 15.99 -46.60
C SER A 3 1.36 15.03 -46.11
N ILE A 4 1.06 13.97 -46.87
CA ILE A 4 0.11 12.93 -46.47
C ILE A 4 0.73 12.07 -45.38
N VAL A 5 1.99 11.67 -45.56
CA VAL A 5 2.76 10.94 -44.53
C VAL A 5 2.88 11.77 -43.25
N PHE A 6 3.14 13.08 -43.36
CA PHE A 6 3.21 13.98 -42.19
C PHE A 6 1.87 14.12 -41.46
N ARG A 7 0.74 14.24 -42.19
CA ARG A 7 -0.61 14.27 -41.60
C ARG A 7 -0.99 12.95 -40.94
N LEU A 8 -0.59 11.82 -41.52
CA LEU A 8 -0.80 10.50 -40.93
C LEU A 8 0.03 10.30 -39.66
N ILE A 9 1.26 10.83 -39.59
CA ILE A 9 2.09 10.83 -38.38
C ILE A 9 1.47 11.69 -37.26
N ILE A 10 0.97 12.89 -37.59
CA ILE A 10 0.28 13.74 -36.59
C ILE A 10 -1.03 13.11 -36.11
N ALA A 11 -1.82 12.51 -37.02
CA ALA A 11 -3.06 11.83 -36.66
C ALA A 11 -2.80 10.60 -35.75
N SER A 12 -1.71 9.86 -35.98
CA SER A 12 -1.34 8.72 -35.13
C SER A 12 -0.77 9.15 -33.78
N LEU A 13 -0.04 10.26 -33.68
CA LEU A 13 0.37 10.85 -32.39
C LEU A 13 -0.83 11.33 -31.55
N PHE A 14 -1.89 11.85 -32.18
CA PHE A 14 -3.13 12.22 -31.49
C PHE A 14 -3.90 11.00 -30.96
N ILE A 15 -3.90 9.88 -31.69
CA ILE A 15 -4.59 8.64 -31.26
C ILE A 15 -3.95 8.03 -30.00
N ILE A 16 -2.62 8.11 -29.86
CA ILE A 16 -1.91 7.60 -28.67
C ILE A 16 -2.26 8.41 -27.40
N PHE A 17 -2.58 9.69 -27.54
CA PHE A 17 -2.92 10.57 -26.41
C PHE A 17 -4.37 10.41 -25.92
N ILE A 18 -5.26 9.83 -26.75
CA ILE A 18 -6.69 9.62 -26.42
C ILE A 18 -6.94 8.22 -25.83
N LEU A 19 -5.92 7.34 -25.81
CA LEU A 19 -6.05 6.08 -25.07
C LEU A 19 -6.34 6.39 -23.60
N PRO A 20 -7.46 5.88 -23.04
CA PRO A 20 -7.73 6.05 -21.62
C PRO A 20 -6.53 5.47 -20.86
N GLN A 21 -5.89 6.33 -20.06
CA GLN A 21 -4.89 5.89 -19.09
C GLN A 21 -5.60 4.90 -18.18
N VAL A 22 -5.39 3.60 -18.39
CA VAL A 22 -5.94 2.54 -17.55
C VAL A 22 -5.30 2.72 -16.17
N ARG A 23 -5.95 3.51 -15.31
CA ARG A 23 -5.63 3.53 -13.89
C ARG A 23 -6.04 2.17 -13.36
N SER A 24 -5.08 1.44 -12.81
CA SER A 24 -5.32 0.17 -12.14
C SER A 24 -6.45 0.36 -11.12
N GLN A 25 -7.59 -0.32 -11.32
CA GLN A 25 -8.71 -0.31 -10.37
C GLN A 25 -8.31 -0.92 -9.02
N THR A 26 -7.24 -1.70 -8.99
CA THR A 26 -6.81 -2.44 -7.81
C THR A 26 -6.44 -1.50 -6.66
N THR A 27 -5.86 -0.32 -6.91
CA THR A 27 -5.51 0.65 -5.84
C THR A 27 -6.73 1.25 -5.15
N GLN A 28 -7.91 1.26 -5.80
CA GLN A 28 -9.13 1.76 -5.19
C GLN A 28 -9.65 0.85 -4.06
N ARG A 29 -9.32 -0.44 -4.07
CA ARG A 29 -9.82 -1.39 -3.04
C ARG A 29 -9.18 -1.20 -1.68
N PHE A 30 -7.93 -0.75 -1.65
CA PHE A 30 -7.25 -0.39 -0.42
C PHE A 30 -7.73 0.99 0.06
N SER A 31 -8.55 1.03 1.10
CA SER A 31 -8.98 2.28 1.73
C SER A 31 -7.81 2.97 2.46
N LYS A 32 -7.79 4.31 2.42
CA LYS A 32 -6.79 5.15 3.08
C LYS A 32 -7.22 5.43 4.52
N GLN A 33 -6.39 5.06 5.48
CA GLN A 33 -6.71 5.14 6.90
C GLN A 33 -5.56 5.75 7.70
N VAL A 34 -5.89 6.25 8.90
CA VAL A 34 -4.93 6.73 9.90
C VAL A 34 -5.34 6.18 11.26
N TYR A 35 -4.39 5.52 11.93
CA TYR A 35 -4.50 5.18 13.33
C TYR A 35 -3.88 6.29 14.16
N VAL A 36 -4.51 6.64 15.28
CA VAL A 36 -4.00 7.60 16.26
C VAL A 36 -4.11 6.93 17.63
N ASP A 37 -3.02 6.89 18.38
CA ASP A 37 -3.00 6.35 19.73
C ASP A 37 -3.45 7.38 20.78
N GLU A 38 -3.47 6.98 22.05
CA GLU A 38 -3.85 7.84 23.17
C GLU A 38 -2.86 8.99 23.41
N GLN A 39 -1.63 8.88 22.92
CA GLN A 39 -0.60 9.92 23.01
C GLN A 39 -0.69 10.93 21.85
N GLY A 40 -1.56 10.68 20.86
CA GLY A 40 -1.71 11.50 19.66
C GLY A 40 -0.70 11.17 18.56
N ASP A 41 0.11 10.11 18.73
CA ASP A 41 0.98 9.61 17.67
C ASP A 41 0.15 8.87 16.62
N SER A 42 0.59 8.93 15.36
CA SER A 42 -0.19 8.41 14.24
C SER A 42 0.56 7.47 13.32
N LEU A 43 -0.16 6.49 12.79
CA LEU A 43 0.30 5.56 11.78
C LEU A 43 -0.66 5.57 10.59
N GLN A 44 -0.14 5.98 9.44
CA GLN A 44 -0.86 5.91 8.19
C GLN A 44 -0.86 4.48 7.66
N TYR A 45 -2.00 4.00 7.19
CA TYR A 45 -2.09 2.66 6.63
C TYR A 45 -3.15 2.53 5.55
N ARG A 46 -3.04 1.45 4.78
CA ARG A 46 -4.04 1.01 3.83
C ARG A 46 -4.74 -0.24 4.33
N LEU A 47 -6.05 -0.27 4.15
CA LEU A 47 -6.91 -1.35 4.63
C LEU A 47 -7.73 -1.92 3.49
N LEU A 48 -7.57 -3.22 3.26
CA LEU A 48 -8.40 -4.01 2.36
C LEU A 48 -9.31 -4.90 3.20
N TYR A 49 -10.61 -4.83 2.93
CA TYR A 49 -11.58 -5.83 3.37
C TYR A 49 -11.91 -6.77 2.21
N PRO A 50 -12.21 -8.06 2.48
CA PRO A 50 -12.68 -8.96 1.45
C PRO A 50 -14.10 -8.57 0.99
N ASP A 51 -14.45 -8.84 -0.26
CA ASP A 51 -15.79 -8.61 -0.84
C ASP A 51 -16.85 -9.63 -0.34
N ALA A 52 -16.63 -10.17 0.87
CA ALA A 52 -17.36 -11.31 1.42
C ALA A 52 -18.19 -10.91 2.65
N ASN A 53 -18.94 -11.87 3.20
CA ASN A 53 -19.85 -11.65 4.34
C ASN A 53 -19.14 -10.94 5.51
N PRO A 54 -19.56 -9.73 5.92
CA PRO A 54 -18.91 -8.97 6.99
C PRO A 54 -19.06 -9.60 8.38
N HIS A 55 -19.97 -10.55 8.55
CA HIS A 55 -20.18 -11.27 9.81
C HIS A 55 -19.31 -12.52 9.96
N ARG A 56 -18.49 -12.85 8.96
CA ARG A 56 -17.54 -13.97 9.01
C ARG A 56 -16.18 -13.49 9.54
N LYS A 57 -15.47 -14.38 10.23
CA LYS A 57 -14.06 -14.17 10.58
C LYS A 57 -13.15 -14.47 9.39
N TYR A 58 -12.21 -13.57 9.12
CA TYR A 58 -11.19 -13.72 8.07
C TYR A 58 -9.79 -13.68 8.68
N PRO A 59 -8.78 -14.29 8.02
CA PRO A 59 -7.38 -14.07 8.37
C PRO A 59 -7.02 -12.59 8.28
N LEU A 60 -6.15 -12.15 9.18
CA LEU A 60 -5.49 -10.85 9.11
C LEU A 60 -4.10 -11.03 8.49
N VAL A 61 -3.82 -10.29 7.41
CA VAL A 61 -2.50 -10.18 6.81
C VAL A 61 -1.93 -8.80 7.12
N ILE A 62 -0.71 -8.77 7.67
CA ILE A 62 0.04 -7.53 7.90
C ILE A 62 1.16 -7.48 6.87
N PHE A 63 1.11 -6.51 5.96
CA PHE A 63 2.10 -6.35 4.90
C PHE A 63 3.07 -5.22 5.24
N LEU A 64 4.32 -5.57 5.58
CA LEU A 64 5.37 -4.60 5.90
C LEU A 64 6.25 -4.37 4.67
N HIS A 65 6.21 -3.15 4.13
CA HIS A 65 7.00 -2.75 2.97
C HIS A 65 8.50 -2.53 3.32
N GLY A 66 9.34 -2.38 2.29
CA GLY A 66 10.78 -2.16 2.40
C GLY A 66 11.16 -0.70 2.66
N SER A 67 12.45 -0.37 2.67
CA SER A 67 12.88 1.01 2.95
C SER A 67 12.52 2.01 1.85
N GLY A 68 12.28 1.55 0.62
CA GLY A 68 12.01 2.39 -0.54
C GLY A 68 10.67 3.12 -0.46
N GLU A 69 9.70 2.56 0.26
CA GLU A 69 8.33 3.06 0.33
C GLU A 69 8.04 3.87 1.61
N ARG A 70 9.08 4.16 2.39
CA ARG A 70 8.97 5.00 3.58
C ARG A 70 8.52 6.40 3.21
N GLY A 71 7.57 6.94 3.95
CA GLY A 71 6.92 8.18 3.54
C GLY A 71 5.80 8.62 4.46
N SER A 72 5.05 9.58 3.95
CA SER A 72 3.87 10.14 4.60
C SER A 72 2.74 10.37 3.61
N ASP A 73 2.83 9.82 2.40
CA ASP A 73 1.81 9.95 1.36
C ASP A 73 0.68 8.94 1.52
N ASN A 74 0.91 7.84 2.24
CA ASN A 74 0.03 6.70 2.43
C ASN A 74 -0.43 6.08 1.11
N ASP A 75 0.50 6.06 0.15
CA ASP A 75 0.36 5.44 -1.16
C ASP A 75 1.60 4.61 -1.53
N ALA A 76 2.82 5.06 -1.20
CA ALA A 76 4.04 4.38 -1.63
C ALA A 76 4.14 2.92 -1.15
N GLN A 77 3.57 2.58 0.01
CA GLN A 77 3.59 1.19 0.51
C GLN A 77 2.81 0.21 -0.37
N LEU A 78 1.99 0.71 -1.30
CA LEU A 78 1.24 -0.10 -2.25
C LEU A 78 2.03 -0.48 -3.51
N GLN A 79 3.22 0.09 -3.69
CA GLN A 79 3.97 -0.02 -4.95
C GLN A 79 4.34 -1.46 -5.32
N TRP A 80 4.72 -2.29 -4.35
CA TRP A 80 5.29 -3.61 -4.62
C TRP A 80 4.56 -4.72 -3.86
N GLY A 81 4.04 -5.69 -4.61
CA GLY A 81 3.54 -6.97 -4.10
C GLY A 81 2.15 -6.93 -3.43
N VAL A 82 1.87 -5.94 -2.59
CA VAL A 82 0.62 -5.91 -1.80
C VAL A 82 -0.66 -5.85 -2.63
N MET A 83 -0.59 -5.31 -3.85
CA MET A 83 -1.73 -5.27 -4.75
C MET A 83 -2.23 -6.66 -5.16
N GLN A 84 -1.39 -7.70 -5.02
CA GLN A 84 -1.77 -9.07 -5.34
C GLN A 84 -2.92 -9.57 -4.46
N PHE A 85 -3.01 -9.12 -3.20
CA PHE A 85 -4.13 -9.46 -2.31
C PHE A 85 -5.48 -8.88 -2.77
N ALA A 86 -5.46 -7.81 -3.54
CA ALA A 86 -6.65 -7.10 -3.99
C ALA A 86 -7.12 -7.52 -5.41
N THR A 87 -6.52 -8.55 -5.99
CA THR A 87 -7.00 -9.13 -7.27
C THR A 87 -8.31 -9.88 -7.04
N ASP A 88 -9.19 -9.91 -8.05
CA ASP A 88 -10.49 -10.63 -7.98
C ASP A 88 -10.30 -12.09 -7.59
N GLU A 89 -9.30 -12.75 -8.19
CA GLU A 89 -8.97 -14.14 -7.91
C GLU A 89 -8.60 -14.36 -6.44
N ASN A 90 -7.65 -13.57 -5.90
CA ASN A 90 -7.24 -13.74 -4.51
C ASN A 90 -8.31 -13.34 -3.51
N MET A 91 -9.13 -12.32 -3.81
CA MET A 91 -10.26 -11.97 -2.94
C MET A 91 -11.33 -13.06 -2.89
N MET A 92 -11.50 -13.82 -3.98
CA MET A 92 -12.43 -14.95 -4.04
C MET A 92 -11.87 -16.22 -3.41
N GLN A 93 -10.62 -16.59 -3.73
CA GLN A 93 -10.00 -17.85 -3.28
C GLN A 93 -9.42 -17.74 -1.86
N HIS A 94 -8.93 -16.57 -1.48
CA HIS A 94 -8.21 -16.31 -0.24
C HIS A 94 -8.68 -15.02 0.44
N PRO A 95 -9.98 -14.89 0.78
CA PRO A 95 -10.52 -13.68 1.38
C PRO A 95 -9.82 -13.40 2.72
N ALA A 96 -9.22 -12.22 2.84
CA ALA A 96 -8.48 -11.77 4.01
C ALA A 96 -8.69 -10.28 4.26
N VAL A 97 -8.53 -9.86 5.51
CA VAL A 97 -8.33 -8.44 5.86
C VAL A 97 -6.84 -8.16 5.73
N VAL A 98 -6.46 -7.12 5.01
CA VAL A 98 -5.05 -6.76 4.81
C VAL A 98 -4.79 -5.35 5.33
N ILE A 99 -3.81 -5.23 6.23
CA ILE A 99 -3.30 -3.96 6.74
C ILE A 99 -1.90 -3.74 6.16
N ALA A 100 -1.73 -2.66 5.40
CA ALA A 100 -0.46 -2.22 4.84
C ALA A 100 -0.09 -0.84 5.42
N PRO A 101 0.58 -0.79 6.58
CA PRO A 101 1.01 0.45 7.21
C PRO A 101 2.18 1.06 6.45
N GLN A 102 2.29 2.40 6.46
CA GLN A 102 3.45 3.11 5.93
C GLN A 102 4.40 3.52 7.05
N CYS A 103 5.64 3.02 6.98
CA CYS A 103 6.71 3.44 7.88
C CYS A 103 7.14 4.88 7.55
N PRO A 104 7.21 5.80 8.53
CA PRO A 104 7.69 7.15 8.28
C PRO A 104 9.14 7.21 7.78
N ARG A 105 9.52 8.33 7.15
CA ARG A 105 10.92 8.57 6.75
C ARG A 105 11.83 8.62 7.99
N GLY A 106 13.07 8.15 7.82
CA GLY A 106 14.09 8.20 8.88
C GLY A 106 13.95 7.13 9.98
N VAL A 107 12.88 6.35 9.99
CA VAL A 107 12.66 5.26 10.96
C VAL A 107 12.54 3.89 10.26
N ALA A 108 12.49 2.81 11.04
CA ALA A 108 12.37 1.44 10.56
C ALA A 108 11.38 0.64 11.41
N TRP A 109 10.86 -0.46 10.85
CA TRP A 109 10.01 -1.40 11.59
C TRP A 109 10.72 -2.09 12.75
N SER A 110 12.01 -2.40 12.58
CA SER A 110 12.85 -3.00 13.61
C SER A 110 13.56 -1.92 14.43
N ASN A 111 13.63 -2.11 15.75
CA ASN A 111 14.50 -1.31 16.62
C ASN A 111 15.92 -1.90 16.64
N PHE A 112 16.61 -1.84 15.51
CA PHE A 112 17.94 -2.43 15.36
C PHE A 112 19.03 -1.38 15.55
N ASP A 113 19.91 -1.60 16.54
CA ASP A 113 21.09 -0.79 16.77
C ASP A 113 22.24 -1.28 15.88
N ARG A 114 22.64 -0.41 14.95
CA ARG A 114 23.72 -0.69 14.01
C ARG A 114 25.12 -0.61 14.62
N ALA A 115 25.31 0.12 15.71
CA ALA A 115 26.61 0.22 16.37
C ALA A 115 26.92 -1.06 17.14
N THR A 116 25.91 -1.63 17.81
CA THR A 116 26.06 -2.87 18.58
C THR A 116 25.67 -4.12 17.81
N MET A 117 25.08 -3.98 16.61
CA MET A 117 24.56 -5.06 15.77
C MET A 117 23.51 -5.92 16.49
N LYS A 118 22.66 -5.28 17.31
CA LYS A 118 21.64 -5.95 18.12
C LYS A 118 20.25 -5.40 17.83
N LEU A 119 19.26 -6.30 17.93
CA LEU A 119 17.86 -5.91 17.99
C LEU A 119 17.52 -5.55 19.44
N ASN A 120 17.03 -4.33 19.66
CA ASN A 120 16.54 -3.90 20.96
C ASN A 120 15.21 -4.61 21.28
N PRO A 121 14.94 -4.91 22.56
CA PRO A 121 13.73 -5.62 22.96
C PRO A 121 12.46 -4.77 22.75
N ASP A 122 12.58 -3.45 22.86
CA ASP A 122 11.45 -2.55 22.67
C ASP A 122 11.14 -2.37 21.18
N PRO A 123 9.85 -2.42 20.77
CA PRO A 123 9.47 -2.17 19.39
C PRO A 123 9.85 -0.74 18.97
N SER A 124 10.14 -0.55 17.69
CA SER A 124 10.29 0.80 17.16
C SER A 124 8.93 1.52 17.22
N LYS A 125 8.93 2.85 17.23
CA LYS A 125 7.71 3.66 17.22
C LYS A 125 6.65 3.21 16.18
N PRO A 126 6.97 3.00 14.89
CA PRO A 126 5.97 2.54 13.93
C PRO A 126 5.47 1.11 14.21
N MET A 127 6.29 0.24 14.79
CA MET A 127 5.86 -1.10 15.21
C MET A 127 4.94 -1.04 16.44
N HIS A 128 5.25 -0.16 17.40
CA HIS A 128 4.39 0.07 18.55
C HIS A 128 3.00 0.55 18.13
N LEU A 129 2.92 1.52 17.22
CA LEU A 129 1.65 2.01 16.68
C LEU A 129 0.89 0.92 15.91
N LEU A 130 1.60 0.07 15.17
CA LEU A 130 0.98 -1.06 14.48
C LEU A 130 0.41 -2.08 15.48
N MET A 131 1.13 -2.37 16.56
CA MET A 131 0.63 -3.21 17.64
C MET A 131 -0.60 -2.59 18.32
N GLY A 132 -0.66 -1.26 18.47
CA GLY A 132 -1.85 -0.56 18.97
C GLY A 132 -3.03 -0.68 18.01
N LEU A 133 -2.80 -0.53 16.70
CA LEU A 133 -3.83 -0.68 15.67
C LEU A 133 -4.46 -2.08 15.65
N ILE A 134 -3.67 -3.15 15.78
CA ILE A 134 -4.19 -4.53 15.71
C ILE A 134 -4.98 -4.97 16.95
N HIS A 135 -4.80 -4.29 18.09
CA HIS A 135 -5.50 -4.61 19.34
C HIS A 135 -6.70 -3.69 19.62
N LYS A 136 -6.97 -2.73 18.72
CA LYS A 136 -8.16 -1.89 18.77
C LYS A 136 -9.41 -2.67 18.37
#